data_AF-A0A482ZAC1-F1
#
_entry.id   AF-A0A482ZAC1-F1
#
_cell.length_a   1.000
_cell.length_b   1.000
_cell.length_c   1.000
_cell.angle_alpha   90.00
_cell.angle_beta   90.00
_cell.angle_gamma   90.00
#
_symmetry.space_group_name_H-M   'P 1'
#
loop_
_entity.id
_entity.type
_entity.pdbx_description
1 polymer ?
#
loop_
_entity_poly.entity_id
_entity_poly.type
_entity_poly.pdbx_seq_one_letter_code
_entity_poly.pdbx_strand_id
1 'polypeptide(L)'
;MMSIFITTLVLTLPLYIFTQETCPKEYLRFTPEHSFCKPPNPSCQFVVKGMISKEKSKEIVEIHNRLRNKIAVGEETLAGGLPTASDMLAFSWDNELAQIAQKWIEQCLFDHDCPECRATRKFAVGQNVGYTWDPCTGNCDSVEPNWEKNK
;
A
#
# COMPACT_ATOMS: atom_id res chain seq x y z
N MET A 1 57.69 31.35 -35.01
CA MET A 1 56.36 31.74 -34.46
C MET A 1 55.69 30.47 -34.00
N MET A 2 55.62 30.27 -32.68
CA MET A 2 55.13 29.04 -32.05
C MET A 2 53.76 29.36 -31.48
N SER A 3 52.70 28.92 -32.16
CA SER A 3 51.32 29.15 -31.70
C SER A 3 50.90 28.02 -30.77
N ILE A 4 50.69 28.35 -29.50
CA ILE A 4 50.20 27.45 -28.46
C ILE A 4 48.67 27.50 -28.49
N PHE A 5 48.01 26.39 -28.87
CA PHE A 5 46.57 26.24 -28.76
C PHE A 5 46.23 25.71 -27.36
N ILE A 6 45.65 26.56 -26.52
CA ILE A 6 45.15 26.16 -25.19
C ILE A 6 43.73 25.61 -25.38
N THR A 7 43.58 24.30 -25.32
CA THR A 7 42.27 23.64 -25.28
C THR A 7 41.76 23.62 -23.83
N THR A 8 40.82 24.50 -23.51
CA THR A 8 40.12 24.48 -22.21
C THR A 8 39.09 23.34 -22.21
N LEU A 9 39.40 22.25 -21.52
CA LEU A 9 38.48 21.14 -21.28
C LEU A 9 37.48 21.54 -20.19
N VAL A 10 36.30 22.02 -20.58
CA VAL A 10 35.20 22.28 -19.63
C VAL A 10 34.52 20.96 -19.32
N LEU A 11 34.91 20.35 -18.19
CA LEU A 11 34.20 19.21 -17.58
C LEU A 11 32.87 19.71 -17.00
N THR A 12 31.83 19.80 -17.81
CA THR A 12 30.45 19.93 -17.32
C THR A 12 30.01 18.57 -16.76
N LEU A 13 30.30 18.32 -15.49
CA LEU A 13 29.66 17.25 -14.73
C LEU A 13 28.15 17.51 -14.78
N PRO A 14 27.33 16.60 -15.35
CA PRO A 14 25.90 16.76 -15.25
C PRO A 14 25.55 16.69 -13.77
N LEU A 15 25.04 17.80 -13.23
CA LEU A 15 24.40 17.81 -11.91
C LEU A 15 23.20 16.86 -12.02
N TYR A 16 23.44 15.61 -11.68
CA TYR A 16 22.41 14.60 -11.53
C TYR A 16 21.58 15.02 -10.33
N ILE A 17 20.53 15.80 -10.57
CA ILE A 17 19.56 16.16 -9.53
C ILE A 17 18.84 14.86 -9.19
N PHE A 18 19.35 14.13 -8.20
CA PHE A 18 18.59 13.07 -7.56
C PHE A 18 17.45 13.77 -6.83
N THR A 19 16.25 13.83 -7.44
CA THR A 19 15.07 14.29 -6.72
C THR A 19 14.74 13.20 -5.71
N GLN A 20 15.37 13.27 -4.53
CA GLN A 20 14.92 12.49 -3.39
C GLN A 20 13.51 12.99 -3.09
N GLU A 21 12.49 12.17 -3.38
CA GLU A 21 11.12 12.50 -3.00
C GLU A 21 11.11 12.68 -1.48
N THR A 22 11.08 13.94 -1.05
CA THR A 22 11.02 14.28 0.36
C THR A 22 9.68 13.85 0.90
N CYS A 23 9.66 13.18 2.05
CA CYS A 23 8.39 12.79 2.66
C CYS A 23 7.48 14.01 2.89
N PRO A 24 6.19 13.95 2.49
CA PRO A 24 5.26 15.05 2.72
C PRO A 24 5.15 15.43 4.21
N LYS A 25 5.15 16.74 4.50
CA LYS A 25 5.20 17.28 5.87
C LYS A 25 3.98 16.89 6.71
N GLU A 26 2.85 16.64 6.06
CA GLU A 26 1.61 16.18 6.67
C GLU A 26 1.71 14.81 7.33
N TYR A 27 2.66 13.96 6.91
CA TYR A 27 2.93 12.67 7.53
C TYR A 27 4.01 12.80 8.62
N LEU A 28 5.02 13.64 8.37
CA LEU A 28 6.12 13.90 9.33
C LEU A 28 5.65 14.49 10.65
N ARG A 29 4.51 15.17 10.69
CA ARG A 29 3.93 15.69 11.94
C ARG A 29 3.43 14.61 12.90
N PHE A 30 3.19 13.38 12.41
CA PHE A 30 2.81 12.25 13.25
C PHE A 30 4.05 11.55 13.79
N THR A 31 4.95 11.16 12.90
CA THR A 31 6.21 10.49 13.22
C THR A 31 7.18 10.61 12.03
N PRO A 32 8.50 10.76 12.28
CA PRO A 32 9.49 10.68 11.20
C PRO A 32 9.56 9.29 10.54
N GLU A 33 9.07 8.25 11.21
CA GLU A 33 9.03 6.86 10.74
C GLU A 33 7.74 6.49 10.01
N HIS A 34 6.88 7.47 9.68
CA HIS A 34 5.59 7.24 9.02
C HIS A 34 5.73 6.34 7.80
N SER A 35 4.82 5.36 7.62
CA SER A 35 4.90 4.34 6.58
C SER A 35 4.98 4.95 5.18
N PHE A 36 4.23 6.04 4.93
CA PHE A 36 4.31 6.79 3.67
C PHE A 36 5.73 7.29 3.34
N CYS A 37 6.53 7.61 4.37
CA CYS A 37 7.90 8.10 4.22
C CYS A 37 8.93 6.99 3.97
N LYS A 38 8.57 5.71 4.15
CA LYS A 38 9.53 4.62 4.03
C LYS A 38 9.83 4.35 2.55
N PRO A 39 11.11 4.26 2.15
CA PRO A 39 11.46 3.72 0.85
C PRO A 39 11.10 2.22 0.80
N PRO A 40 10.92 1.63 -0.39
CA PRO A 40 10.76 0.18 -0.52
C PRO A 40 11.96 -0.54 0.11
N ASN A 41 11.71 -1.62 0.83
CA ASN A 41 12.79 -2.42 1.40
C ASN A 41 13.60 -3.07 0.27
N PRO A 42 14.92 -2.79 0.14
CA PRO A 42 15.73 -3.32 -0.96
C PRO A 42 15.81 -4.85 -0.99
N SER A 43 15.59 -5.51 0.15
CA SER A 43 15.56 -6.98 0.24
C SER A 43 14.24 -7.57 -0.28
N CYS A 44 13.21 -6.76 -0.51
CA CYS A 44 11.97 -7.24 -1.07
C CYS A 44 11.95 -7.20 -2.60
N GLN A 45 11.73 -8.36 -3.20
CA GLN A 45 11.61 -8.51 -4.65
C GLN A 45 10.13 -8.63 -5.02
N PHE A 46 9.59 -7.62 -5.69
CA PHE A 46 8.21 -7.62 -6.18
C PHE A 46 8.17 -8.16 -7.60
N VAL A 47 7.39 -9.22 -7.83
CA VAL A 47 7.02 -9.65 -9.18
C VAL A 47 5.94 -8.74 -9.75
N VAL A 48 4.96 -8.39 -8.92
CA VAL A 48 3.94 -7.39 -9.20
C VAL A 48 3.90 -6.42 -8.03
N LYS A 49 4.04 -5.12 -8.32
CA LYS A 49 3.97 -4.05 -7.32
C LYS A 49 2.60 -3.40 -7.36
N GLY A 50 1.87 -3.49 -6.26
CA GLY A 50 0.62 -2.75 -5.99
C GLY A 50 -0.47 -2.87 -7.05
N MET A 51 -1.46 -3.72 -6.80
CA MET A 51 -2.64 -3.80 -7.66
C MET A 51 -3.75 -2.87 -7.14
N ILE A 52 -3.59 -1.57 -7.37
CA ILE A 52 -4.68 -0.58 -7.20
C ILE A 52 -5.27 -0.28 -8.59
N SER A 53 -5.65 -1.32 -9.32
CA SER A 53 -6.53 -1.08 -10.46
C SER A 53 -7.88 -0.63 -9.91
N LYS A 54 -8.60 0.21 -10.67
CA LYS A 54 -9.92 0.67 -10.27
C LYS A 54 -10.88 -0.50 -10.02
N GLU A 55 -10.72 -1.56 -10.80
CA GLU A 55 -11.48 -2.80 -10.71
C GLU A 55 -11.16 -3.54 -9.41
N LYS A 56 -9.88 -3.67 -9.04
CA LYS A 56 -9.45 -4.31 -7.79
C LYS A 56 -9.88 -3.53 -6.55
N SER A 57 -9.73 -2.20 -6.56
CA SER A 57 -10.25 -1.34 -5.48
C SER A 57 -11.75 -1.50 -5.30
N LYS A 58 -12.50 -1.54 -6.40
CA LYS A 58 -13.96 -1.74 -6.38
C LYS A 58 -14.31 -3.12 -5.81
N GLU A 59 -13.65 -4.18 -6.29
CA GLU A 59 -13.84 -5.56 -5.81
C GLU A 59 -13.64 -5.66 -4.29
N ILE A 60 -12.54 -5.10 -3.77
CA ILE A 60 -12.24 -5.11 -2.32
C ILE A 60 -13.36 -4.43 -1.52
N VAL A 61 -13.80 -3.24 -1.94
CA VAL A 61 -14.88 -2.52 -1.24
C VAL A 61 -16.21 -3.27 -1.32
N GLU A 62 -16.55 -3.84 -2.47
CA GLU A 62 -17.78 -4.61 -2.67
C GLU A 62 -17.82 -5.86 -1.76
N ILE A 63 -16.70 -6.57 -1.65
CA ILE A 63 -16.58 -7.73 -0.75
C ILE A 63 -16.80 -7.30 0.71
N HIS A 64 -16.12 -6.24 1.16
CA HIS A 64 -16.28 -5.74 2.53
C HIS A 64 -17.72 -5.30 2.81
N ASN A 65 -18.34 -4.56 1.89
CA ASN A 65 -19.71 -4.08 2.06
C ASN A 65 -20.73 -5.21 2.05
N ARG A 66 -20.53 -6.24 1.22
CA ARG A 66 -21.38 -7.44 1.24
C ARG A 66 -21.33 -8.16 2.59
N LEU A 67 -20.13 -8.34 3.14
CA LEU A 67 -19.95 -8.98 4.46
C LEU A 67 -20.53 -8.11 5.60
N ARG A 68 -20.28 -6.79 5.56
CA ARG A 68 -20.86 -5.83 6.52
C ARG A 68 -22.39 -5.84 6.48
N ASN A 69 -22.98 -5.88 5.28
CA ASN A 69 -24.43 -5.96 5.13
C ASN A 69 -24.99 -7.27 5.69
N LYS A 70 -24.33 -8.41 5.42
CA LYS A 70 -24.72 -9.72 5.96
C LYS A 70 -24.82 -9.70 7.49
N ILE A 71 -23.86 -9.04 8.16
CA ILE A 71 -23.92 -8.81 9.61
C ILE A 71 -25.07 -7.86 9.95
N ALA A 72 -25.19 -6.73 9.25
CA ALA A 72 -26.17 -5.69 9.57
C ALA A 72 -27.62 -6.21 9.58
N VAL A 73 -27.97 -7.08 8.63
CA VAL A 73 -29.30 -7.69 8.53
C VAL A 73 -29.46 -8.98 9.34
N GLY A 74 -28.43 -9.41 10.08
CA GLY A 74 -28.50 -10.59 10.96
C GLY A 74 -28.41 -11.93 10.22
N GLU A 75 -27.83 -11.96 9.02
CA GLU A 75 -27.67 -13.17 8.20
C GLU A 75 -26.31 -13.88 8.43
N GLU A 76 -25.45 -13.34 9.30
CA GLU A 76 -24.14 -13.93 9.59
C GLU A 76 -24.24 -15.10 10.58
N THR A 77 -24.15 -16.34 10.07
CA THR A 77 -24.32 -17.58 10.84
C THR A 77 -23.02 -18.28 11.22
N LEU A 78 -21.89 -18.00 10.56
CA LEU A 78 -20.63 -18.73 10.75
C LEU A 78 -19.90 -18.28 12.01
N ALA A 79 -20.09 -17.02 12.43
CA ALA A 79 -19.51 -16.45 13.64
C ALA A 79 -20.44 -16.55 14.87
N GLY A 80 -21.30 -17.58 14.93
CA GLY A 80 -22.19 -17.81 16.08
C GLY A 80 -23.47 -16.97 16.07
N GLY A 81 -23.87 -16.42 14.92
CA GLY A 81 -25.09 -15.60 14.82
C GLY A 81 -24.89 -14.19 15.36
N LEU A 82 -24.15 -13.35 14.63
CA LEU A 82 -23.91 -11.97 15.07
C LEU A 82 -25.23 -11.17 15.09
N PRO A 83 -25.42 -10.26 16.07
CA PRO A 83 -26.62 -9.44 16.15
C PRO A 83 -26.70 -8.48 14.96
N THR A 84 -27.93 -8.05 14.64
CA THR A 84 -28.18 -6.99 13.67
C THR A 84 -27.50 -5.68 14.10
N ALA A 85 -27.16 -4.84 13.12
CA ALA A 85 -26.55 -3.54 13.37
C ALA A 85 -27.47 -2.41 12.88
N SER A 86 -27.73 -1.43 13.74
CA SER A 86 -28.63 -0.31 13.43
C SER A 86 -28.01 0.76 12.53
N ASP A 87 -26.68 0.85 12.45
CA ASP A 87 -25.95 1.92 11.75
C ASP A 87 -24.65 1.41 11.11
N MET A 88 -24.74 0.35 10.30
CA MET A 88 -23.60 -0.24 9.61
C MET A 88 -23.39 0.42 8.24
N LEU A 89 -22.63 1.51 8.20
CA LEU A 89 -22.38 2.25 6.95
C LEU A 89 -21.52 1.45 5.95
N ALA A 90 -21.81 1.63 4.66
CA ALA A 90 -21.00 1.11 3.58
C ALA A 90 -19.65 1.84 3.51
N PHE A 91 -18.57 1.09 3.30
CA PHE A 91 -17.26 1.62 3.00
C PHE A 91 -17.19 2.20 1.59
N SER A 92 -16.34 3.21 1.44
CA SER A 92 -15.86 3.74 0.18
C SER A 92 -14.34 3.60 0.12
N TRP A 93 -13.78 3.50 -1.09
CA TRP A 93 -12.33 3.47 -1.26
C TRP A 93 -11.70 4.83 -0.92
N ASP A 94 -10.58 4.82 -0.21
CA ASP A 94 -9.77 6.01 0.08
C ASP A 94 -8.35 5.82 -0.48
N ASN A 95 -7.95 6.70 -1.40
CA ASN A 95 -6.66 6.61 -2.08
C ASN A 95 -5.48 6.94 -1.17
N GLU A 96 -5.65 7.78 -0.15
CA GLU A 96 -4.60 8.10 0.83
C GLU A 96 -4.28 6.84 1.63
N LEU A 97 -5.31 6.15 2.14
CA LEU A 97 -5.15 4.89 2.87
C LEU A 97 -4.48 3.80 2.03
N ALA A 98 -4.89 3.69 0.76
CA ALA A 98 -4.31 2.72 -0.16
C ALA A 98 -2.81 2.95 -0.41
N GLN A 99 -2.39 4.21 -0.54
CA GLN A 99 -0.97 4.56 -0.73
C GLN A 99 -0.15 4.27 0.52
N ILE A 100 -0.67 4.59 1.72
CA ILE A 100 -0.01 4.29 2.99
C ILE A 100 0.15 2.77 3.15
N ALA A 101 -0.92 2.01 2.89
CA ALA A 101 -0.88 0.54 2.95
C ALA A 101 0.12 -0.05 1.95
N GLN A 102 0.18 0.47 0.73
CA GLN A 102 1.13 0.05 -0.29
C GLN A 102 2.59 0.29 0.15
N LYS A 103 2.88 1.46 0.74
CA LYS A 103 4.21 1.77 1.30
C LYS A 103 4.63 0.83 2.44
N TRP A 104 3.66 0.38 3.25
CA TRP A 104 3.91 -0.60 4.30
C TRP A 104 4.16 -2.01 3.74
N ILE A 105 3.34 -2.47 2.78
CA ILE A 105 3.54 -3.76 2.10
C ILE A 105 4.90 -3.80 1.40
N GLU A 106 5.40 -2.66 0.92
CA GLU A 106 6.72 -2.53 0.32
C GLU A 106 7.89 -2.79 1.28
N GLN A 107 7.61 -2.93 2.58
CA GLN A 107 8.61 -3.34 3.57
C GLN A 107 8.75 -4.86 3.65
N CYS A 108 7.76 -5.60 3.15
CA CYS A 108 7.68 -7.07 3.13
C CYS A 108 7.84 -7.71 4.50
N LEU A 109 7.21 -7.07 5.49
CA LEU A 109 7.08 -7.56 6.84
C LEU A 109 5.62 -7.97 7.05
N PHE A 110 5.38 -9.22 7.44
CA PHE A 110 4.05 -9.66 7.84
C PHE A 110 3.81 -9.26 9.30
N ASP A 111 3.64 -7.96 9.51
CA ASP A 111 3.37 -7.35 10.81
C ASP A 111 2.57 -6.05 10.59
N HIS A 112 2.03 -5.50 11.68
CA HIS A 112 1.45 -4.17 11.69
C HIS A 112 2.53 -3.09 11.76
N ASP A 113 2.32 -1.98 11.05
CA ASP A 113 3.03 -0.74 11.36
C ASP A 113 2.46 -0.10 12.63
N CYS A 114 3.22 0.85 13.19
CA CYS A 114 2.78 1.58 14.38
C CYS A 114 1.52 2.41 14.08
N PRO A 115 0.63 2.65 15.07
CA PRO A 115 -0.58 3.44 14.86
C PRO A 115 -0.33 4.84 14.29
N GLU A 116 0.70 5.54 14.78
CA GLU A 116 1.12 6.85 14.29
C GLU A 116 1.71 6.78 12.89
N CYS A 117 2.27 5.64 12.51
CA CYS A 117 2.92 5.40 11.22
C CYS A 117 1.92 5.33 10.06
N ARG A 118 0.63 5.10 10.34
CA ARG A 118 -0.45 5.03 9.35
C ARG A 118 -1.54 6.07 9.54
N ALA A 119 -1.33 7.03 10.42
CA ALA A 119 -2.32 8.06 10.72
C ALA A 119 -2.51 9.02 9.53
N THR A 120 -3.76 9.43 9.29
CA THR A 120 -4.07 10.48 8.30
C THR A 120 -4.46 11.77 9.01
N ARG A 121 -4.60 12.87 8.26
CA ARG A 121 -5.13 14.13 8.82
C ARG A 121 -6.53 14.02 9.38
N LYS A 122 -7.35 13.13 8.83
CA LYS A 122 -8.77 13.08 9.11
C LYS A 122 -9.08 12.20 10.31
N PHE A 123 -8.37 11.09 10.47
CA PHE A 123 -8.69 10.06 11.46
C PHE A 123 -7.52 9.11 11.73
N ALA A 124 -7.56 8.47 12.89
CA ALA A 124 -6.74 7.30 13.20
C ALA A 124 -7.14 6.12 12.30
N VAL A 125 -6.18 5.26 11.96
CA VAL A 125 -6.34 4.21 10.95
C VAL A 125 -6.12 2.83 11.55
N GLY A 126 -7.08 1.93 11.36
CA GLY A 126 -6.93 0.49 11.64
C GLY A 126 -6.22 -0.23 10.49
N GLN A 127 -5.79 -1.48 10.70
CA GLN A 127 -5.10 -2.25 9.67
C GLN A 127 -5.40 -3.74 9.81
N ASN A 128 -5.64 -4.40 8.67
CA ASN A 128 -5.62 -5.84 8.53
C ASN A 128 -4.50 -6.21 7.56
N VAL A 129 -3.77 -7.28 7.84
CA VAL A 129 -2.71 -7.80 6.96
C VAL A 129 -3.01 -9.27 6.70
N GLY A 130 -2.89 -9.69 5.45
CA GLY A 130 -3.05 -11.08 5.03
C GLY A 130 -2.05 -11.42 3.94
N TYR A 131 -1.60 -12.68 3.90
CA TYR A 131 -0.76 -13.20 2.84
C TYR A 131 -1.19 -14.64 2.54
N THR A 132 -0.94 -15.07 1.31
CA THR A 132 -0.94 -16.47 0.91
C THR A 132 0.47 -16.87 0.54
N TRP A 133 0.78 -18.16 0.69
CA TRP A 133 2.05 -18.70 0.24
C TRP A 133 1.76 -19.74 -0.84
N ASP A 134 2.21 -19.45 -2.05
CA ASP A 134 2.08 -20.35 -3.20
C ASP A 134 3.49 -20.69 -3.69
N PRO A 135 3.90 -21.98 -3.66
CA PRO A 135 5.22 -22.38 -4.15
C PRO A 135 5.29 -22.12 -5.65
N CYS A 136 6.22 -21.26 -6.06
CA CYS A 136 6.46 -21.02 -7.47
C CYS A 136 7.39 -22.10 -8.04
N THR A 137 6.86 -22.99 -8.89
CA THR A 137 7.66 -23.92 -9.71
C THR A 137 7.55 -23.53 -11.17
N GLY A 138 8.50 -22.73 -11.69
CA GLY A 138 8.52 -22.27 -13.09
C GLY A 138 8.25 -20.77 -13.24
N ASN A 139 7.37 -20.38 -14.17
CA ASN A 139 6.98 -18.98 -14.35
C ASN A 139 6.09 -18.53 -13.17
N CYS A 140 6.58 -17.54 -12.43
CA CYS A 140 5.91 -16.95 -11.27
C CYS A 140 4.87 -15.91 -11.71
N ASP A 141 3.80 -16.33 -12.38
CA ASP A 141 2.70 -15.41 -12.67
C ASP A 141 1.95 -15.08 -11.38
N SER A 142 1.48 -13.83 -11.24
CA SER A 142 0.68 -13.43 -10.08
C SER A 142 -0.63 -14.22 -10.07
N VAL A 143 -0.84 -15.03 -9.04
CA VAL A 143 -2.13 -15.69 -8.81
C VAL A 143 -3.10 -14.66 -8.27
N GLU A 144 -4.17 -14.41 -9.03
CA GLU A 144 -5.25 -13.53 -8.57
C GLU A 144 -5.99 -14.18 -7.39
N PRO A 145 -6.19 -13.47 -6.27
CA PRO A 145 -6.91 -14.01 -5.13
C PRO A 145 -8.36 -14.34 -5.54
N ASN A 146 -8.77 -15.58 -5.29
CA ASN A 146 -10.16 -15.99 -5.41
C ASN A 146 -10.89 -15.74 -4.08
N TRP A 147 -11.46 -14.54 -3.94
CA TRP A 147 -12.20 -14.11 -2.74
C TRP A 147 -13.52 -14.86 -2.52
N GLU A 148 -13.93 -15.68 -3.49
CA GLU A 148 -15.21 -16.39 -3.53
C GLU A 148 -15.06 -17.88 -3.15
N LYS A 149 -13.83 -18.39 -3.03
CA LYS A 149 -13.52 -19.83 -2.93
C LYS A 149 -14.11 -20.53 -1.69
N ASN A 150 -14.50 -19.77 -0.67
CA ASN A 150 -15.03 -20.29 0.61
C ASN A 150 -16.39 -19.68 0.99
N LYS A 151 -17.20 -19.27 0.00
CA LYS A 151 -18.59 -18.85 0.23
C LYS A 151 -19.52 -20.01 0.51
#